data_AF-A0A832QWT5-F1
#
_entry.id   AF-A0A832QWT5-F1
#
_cell.length_a   1.000
_cell.length_b   1.000
_cell.length_c   1.000
_cell.angle_alpha   90.00
_cell.angle_beta   90.00
_cell.angle_gamma   90.00
#
_symmetry.space_group_name_H-M   'P 1'
#
loop_
_entity.id
_entity.type
_entity.pdbx_description
1 polymer ?
#
loop_
_entity_poly.entity_id
_entity_poly.type
_entity_poly.pdbx_seq_one_letter_code
_entity_poly.pdbx_strand_id
1 'polypeptide(L)'
;MNRRDICEAGAELIGVDRAAQYGDAVVGFTAIAQIRDALDMVRGARPRGAEDQALDMIAVKLVRASANPRHLDSWIDIVGYAALGGEIASESEP
;
A
#
# COMPACT_ATOMS: atom_id res chain seq x y z
N MET A 1 -24.87 9.31 -6.83
CA MET A 1 -23.75 9.72 -5.96
C MET A 1 -23.02 10.88 -6.63
N ASN A 2 -23.07 12.07 -6.04
CA ASN A 2 -22.39 13.29 -6.50
C ASN A 2 -21.10 13.54 -5.66
N ARG A 3 -20.34 14.61 -5.98
CA ARG A 3 -19.08 14.93 -5.27
C ARG A 3 -19.25 15.05 -3.74
N ARG A 4 -20.34 15.65 -3.27
CA ARG A 4 -20.64 15.77 -1.84
C ARG A 4 -20.87 14.39 -1.24
N ASP A 5 -21.69 13.56 -1.88
CA ASP A 5 -21.99 12.21 -1.40
C ASP A 5 -20.71 11.36 -1.26
N ILE A 6 -19.75 11.50 -2.19
CA ILE A 6 -18.45 10.80 -2.12
C ILE A 6 -17.61 11.31 -0.94
N CYS A 7 -17.57 12.63 -0.71
CA CYS A 7 -16.84 13.20 0.42
C CYS A 7 -17.44 12.78 1.77
N GLU A 8 -18.77 12.72 1.87
CA GLU A 8 -19.47 12.30 3.08
C GLU A 8 -19.22 10.83 3.39
N ALA A 9 -19.38 9.94 2.39
CA ALA A 9 -19.07 8.51 2.55
C ALA A 9 -17.59 8.27 2.90
N GLY A 10 -16.68 9.03 2.28
CA GLY A 10 -15.25 8.97 2.59
C GLY A 10 -14.95 9.38 4.04
N ALA A 11 -15.57 10.46 4.53
CA ALA A 11 -15.38 10.93 5.89
C ALA A 11 -15.85 9.90 6.93
N GLU A 12 -16.98 9.24 6.67
CA GLU A 12 -17.52 8.19 7.55
C GLU A 12 -16.60 6.96 7.59
N LEU A 13 -16.19 6.47 6.42
CA LEU A 13 -15.33 5.28 6.31
C LEU A 13 -13.94 5.50 6.92
N ILE A 14 -13.32 6.65 6.67
CA ILE A 14 -11.95 6.94 7.12
C ILE A 14 -11.91 7.21 8.64
N GLY A 15 -12.95 7.83 9.20
CA GLY A 15 -12.94 8.30 10.59
C GLY A 15 -13.16 7.20 11.63
N VAL A 16 -14.07 6.25 11.39
CA VAL A 16 -14.50 5.29 12.42
C VAL A 16 -14.03 3.88 12.11
N ASP A 17 -14.35 3.38 10.92
CA ASP A 17 -14.18 1.97 10.57
C ASP A 17 -12.72 1.64 10.22
N ARG A 18 -12.09 2.51 9.41
CA ARG A 18 -10.68 2.36 9.02
C ARG A 18 -9.72 2.55 10.19
N ALA A 19 -9.99 3.50 11.09
CA ALA A 19 -9.18 3.70 12.28
C ALA A 19 -9.26 2.49 13.22
N ALA A 20 -10.45 1.90 13.39
CA ALA A 20 -10.62 0.67 14.16
C ALA A 20 -9.91 -0.53 13.51
N GLN A 21 -9.89 -0.62 12.18
CA GLN A 21 -9.32 -1.75 11.47
C GLN A 21 -7.80 -1.67 11.26
N TYR A 22 -7.27 -0.47 11.04
CA TYR A 22 -5.87 -0.25 10.63
C TYR A 22 -5.09 0.71 11.54
N GLY A 23 -5.71 1.22 12.59
CA GLY A 23 -5.09 2.17 13.51
C GLY A 23 -5.05 3.60 12.97
N ASP A 24 -4.28 4.44 13.64
CA ASP A 24 -4.16 5.86 13.32
C ASP A 24 -3.54 6.09 11.93
N ALA A 25 -4.16 6.97 11.15
CA ALA A 25 -3.75 7.24 9.78
C ALA A 25 -2.39 7.95 9.69
N VAL A 26 -2.03 8.81 10.65
CA VAL A 26 -0.73 9.49 10.67
C VAL A 26 0.37 8.47 10.91
N VAL A 27 0.17 7.56 11.86
CA VAL A 27 1.11 6.45 12.12
C VAL A 27 1.26 5.57 10.88
N GLY A 28 0.15 5.14 10.28
CA GLY A 28 0.17 4.29 9.10
C GLY A 28 0.87 4.92 7.89
N PHE A 29 0.54 6.18 7.57
CA PHE A 29 1.18 6.89 6.46
C PHE A 29 2.65 7.20 6.72
N THR A 30 3.02 7.50 7.97
CA THR A 30 4.43 7.67 8.35
C THR A 30 5.22 6.39 8.15
N ALA A 31 4.69 5.24 8.57
CA ALA A 31 5.34 3.94 8.36
C ALA A 31 5.48 3.60 6.86
N ILE A 32 4.44 3.86 6.06
CA ILE A 32 4.50 3.66 4.59
C ILE A 32 5.60 4.53 3.97
N ALA A 33 5.68 5.81 4.36
CA ALA A 33 6.73 6.71 3.87
C ALA A 33 8.13 6.19 4.21
N GLN A 34 8.35 5.72 5.44
CA GLN A 34 9.63 5.14 5.86
C GLN A 34 10.01 3.87 5.08
N ILE A 35 9.05 2.97 4.81
CA ILE A 35 9.29 1.79 3.98
C ILE A 35 9.66 2.22 2.56
N ARG A 36 8.93 3.18 1.99
CA ARG A 36 9.23 3.71 0.66
C ARG A 36 10.62 4.34 0.58
N ASP A 37 11.03 5.11 1.58
CA ASP A 37 12.37 5.70 1.64
C ASP A 37 13.47 4.61 1.64
N ALA A 38 13.25 3.51 2.36
CA ALA A 38 14.15 2.36 2.37
C ALA A 38 14.21 1.68 0.98
N LEU A 39 13.08 1.54 0.29
CA LEU A 39 13.03 1.01 -1.07
C LEU A 39 13.77 1.93 -2.06
N ASP A 40 13.57 3.24 -1.95
CA ASP A 40 14.26 4.24 -2.79
C ASP A 40 15.76 4.26 -2.56
N MET A 41 16.23 4.00 -1.33
CA MET A 41 17.65 3.84 -1.01
C MET A 41 18.27 2.67 -1.80
N VAL A 42 17.55 1.56 -1.95
CA VAL A 42 18.02 0.37 -2.70
C VAL A 42 17.89 0.59 -4.21
N ARG A 43 16.79 1.20 -4.68
CA ARG A 43 16.58 1.55 -6.09
C ARG A 43 17.67 2.50 -6.62
N GLY A 44 18.12 3.43 -5.78
CA GLY A 44 19.10 4.45 -6.16
C GLY A 44 18.58 5.39 -7.24
N ALA A 45 19.38 5.63 -8.27
CA ALA A 45 19.07 6.60 -9.33
C ALA A 45 18.19 6.05 -10.47
N ARG A 46 17.87 4.74 -10.49
CA ARG A 46 17.02 4.14 -11.54
C ARG A 46 15.64 4.81 -11.56
N PRO A 47 15.12 5.32 -12.69
CA PRO A 47 13.77 5.90 -12.74
C PRO A 47 12.71 4.95 -12.18
N ARG A 48 11.68 5.50 -11.52
CA ARG A 48 10.56 4.67 -11.01
C ARG A 48 9.77 4.06 -12.16
N GLY A 49 9.53 2.75 -12.08
CA GLY A 49 8.72 1.96 -13.00
C GLY A 49 7.45 1.40 -12.36
N ALA A 50 6.75 0.53 -13.09
CA ALA A 50 5.52 -0.10 -12.62
C ALA A 50 5.79 -1.17 -11.53
N GLU A 51 6.94 -1.83 -11.60
CA GLU A 51 7.45 -2.74 -10.58
C GLU A 51 7.69 -2.04 -9.24
N ASP A 52 8.13 -0.77 -9.26
CA ASP A 52 8.28 0.03 -8.03
C ASP A 52 6.91 0.37 -7.42
N GLN A 53 5.88 0.55 -8.24
CA GLN A 53 4.52 0.76 -7.75
C GLN A 53 3.94 -0.51 -7.12
N ALA A 54 4.29 -1.69 -7.64
CA ALA A 54 3.91 -2.95 -7.00
C ALA A 54 4.53 -3.04 -5.59
N LEU A 55 5.80 -2.66 -5.43
CA LEU A 55 6.45 -2.59 -4.12
C LEU A 55 5.80 -1.57 -3.18
N ASP A 56 5.42 -0.39 -3.69
CA ASP A 56 4.68 0.62 -2.91
C ASP A 56 3.32 0.08 -2.43
N MET A 57 2.59 -0.67 -3.26
CA MET A 57 1.32 -1.30 -2.87
C MET A 57 1.52 -2.39 -1.82
N ILE A 58 2.61 -3.17 -1.91
CA ILE A 58 3.01 -4.13 -0.88
C ILE A 58 3.29 -3.41 0.45
N ALA A 59 3.99 -2.27 0.42
CA ALA A 59 4.28 -1.48 1.63
C ALA A 59 3.00 -1.06 2.37
N VAL A 60 1.95 -0.65 1.64
CA VAL A 60 0.63 -0.36 2.23
C VAL A 60 0.07 -1.59 2.95
N LYS A 61 0.19 -2.78 2.34
CA LYS A 61 -0.34 -4.01 2.91
C LYS A 61 0.48 -4.53 4.08
N LEU A 62 1.80 -4.33 4.09
CA LEU A 62 2.66 -4.63 5.23
C LEU A 62 2.21 -3.84 6.48
N VAL A 63 1.95 -2.54 6.32
CA VAL A 63 1.48 -1.69 7.43
C VAL A 63 0.09 -2.12 7.92
N ARG A 64 -0.84 -2.44 7.01
CA ARG A 64 -2.17 -2.94 7.39
C ARG A 64 -2.13 -4.31 8.07
N ALA A 65 -1.29 -5.23 7.60
CA ALA A 65 -1.08 -6.53 8.22
C ALA A 65 -0.42 -6.39 9.60
N SER A 66 0.47 -5.41 9.79
CA SER A 66 1.04 -5.12 11.11
C SER A 66 -0.02 -4.61 12.09
N ALA A 67 -0.95 -3.75 11.65
CA ALA A 67 -2.05 -3.27 12.47
C ALA A 67 -3.08 -4.36 12.79
N ASN A 68 -3.37 -5.26 11.84
CA ASN A 68 -4.31 -6.36 12.04
C ASN A 68 -3.82 -7.65 11.35
N PRO A 69 -2.95 -8.44 12.01
CA PRO A 69 -2.31 -9.60 11.40
C PRO A 69 -3.27 -10.75 11.10
N ARG A 70 -4.46 -10.75 11.72
CA ARG A 70 -5.49 -11.77 11.49
C ARG A 70 -6.36 -11.48 10.26
N HIS A 71 -6.23 -10.30 9.65
CA HIS A 71 -6.98 -9.94 8.46
C HIS A 71 -6.28 -10.47 7.19
N LEU A 72 -6.68 -11.67 6.77
CA LEU A 72 -6.01 -12.44 5.71
C LEU A 72 -5.91 -11.72 4.36
N ASP A 73 -6.86 -10.83 4.04
CA ASP A 73 -6.86 -10.06 2.79
C ASP A 73 -5.54 -9.32 2.56
N SER A 74 -4.92 -8.77 3.63
CA SER A 74 -3.64 -8.05 3.47
C SER A 74 -2.51 -8.97 3.06
N TRP A 75 -2.51 -10.23 3.50
CA TRP A 75 -1.53 -11.24 3.08
C TRP A 75 -1.76 -11.71 1.66
N ILE A 76 -3.03 -11.93 1.28
CA ILE A 76 -3.42 -12.30 -0.09
C ILE A 76 -3.02 -11.19 -1.07
N ASP A 77 -3.31 -9.94 -0.72
CA ASP A 77 -2.93 -8.77 -1.52
C ASP A 77 -1.41 -8.66 -1.71
N ILE A 78 -0.62 -8.97 -0.66
CA ILE A 78 0.85 -9.00 -0.77
C ILE A 78 1.29 -10.01 -1.83
N VAL A 79 0.73 -11.22 -1.80
CA VAL A 79 1.05 -12.26 -2.79
C VAL A 79 0.65 -11.79 -4.20
N GLY A 80 -0.54 -11.21 -4.35
CA GLY A 80 -1.02 -10.70 -5.63
C GLY A 80 -0.15 -9.59 -6.21
N TYR A 81 0.20 -8.57 -5.41
CA TYR A 81 1.07 -7.49 -5.87
C TYR A 81 2.50 -7.96 -6.10
N ALA A 82 3.02 -8.90 -5.31
CA ALA A 82 4.34 -9.49 -5.55
C ALA A 82 4.39 -10.26 -6.87
N ALA A 83 3.34 -11.03 -7.19
CA ALA A 83 3.22 -11.76 -8.46
C ALA A 83 3.19 -10.78 -9.65
N LEU A 84 2.33 -9.76 -9.61
CA LEU A 84 2.24 -8.74 -10.66
C LEU A 84 3.55 -7.96 -10.82
N GLY A 85 4.19 -7.57 -9.71
CA GLY A 85 5.48 -6.87 -9.75
C GLY A 85 6.59 -7.72 -10.37
N GLY A 86 6.63 -9.02 -10.05
CA GLY A 86 7.57 -9.96 -10.65
C GLY A 86 7.32 -10.16 -12.15
N GLU A 87 6.07 -10.31 -12.57
CA GLU A 87 5.68 -10.41 -13.99
C GLU A 87 6.16 -9.18 -14.78
N ILE A 88 5.83 -7.98 -14.31
CA ILE A 88 6.26 -6.72 -14.93
C ILE A 88 7.79 -6.63 -15.03
N ALA A 89 8.50 -6.99 -13.96
CA ALA A 89 9.96 -6.96 -13.96
C ALA A 89 10.57 -7.94 -14.97
N SER A 90 9.94 -9.11 -15.16
CA SER A 90 10.39 -10.13 -16.11
C SER A 90 10.08 -9.79 -17.57
N GLU A 91 9.00 -9.06 -17.84
CA GLU A 91 8.68 -8.55 -19.19
C GLU A 91 9.55 -7.34 -19.57
N SER A 92 10.13 -6.67 -18.58
CA SER A 92 11.03 -5.53 -18.76
C SER A 92 12.50 -5.93 -18.97
N GLU A 93 12.83 -7.22 -18.86
CA GLU A 93 14.12 -7.76 -19.32
C GLU A 93 14.09 -8.00 -20.84
N PRO A 94 15.07 -7.50 -21.61
CA PRO A 94 15.20 -7.85 -23.04
C PRO A 94 15.62 -9.30 -23.26
#